data_AF-A0A2N3D873-F1
#
_entry.id   AF-A0A2N3D873-F1
#
_cell.length_a   1.000
_cell.length_b   1.000
_cell.length_c   1.000
_cell.angle_alpha   90.00
_cell.angle_beta   90.00
_cell.angle_gamma   90.00
#
_symmetry.space_group_name_H-M   'P 1'
#
loop_
_entity.id
_entity.type
_entity.pdbx_description
1 polymer ?
#
loop_
_entity_poly.entity_id
_entity_poly.type
_entity_poly.pdbx_seq_one_letter_code
_entity_poly.pdbx_strand_id
1 'polypeptide(L)'
;MLQANDGNVDDFLSLVENWNPDGIEAFMFPDRAPSVDDYVREASATSKGKAANQPGDSARKKQNVLDEIERDWTPQEMRDLGASLMRLADALDQNWNPGALQSSFHWPSAARQIERNAIELAKKATLIKRQLNMRKKYLPEAMLVEPTWNMLLELFCQFAGGASVSTKSLSIAADCPESTALRHIDRLEEVGLIRRFRSKADGRVTLTELTKKGIVGVGRVLERISI
;
A
#
# COMPACT_ATOMS: atom_id res chain seq x y z
N MET A 1 -16.39 -22.93 -17.63
CA MET A 1 -16.10 -23.63 -16.37
C MET A 1 -14.69 -23.31 -15.94
N LEU A 2 -14.53 -22.32 -15.08
CA LEU A 2 -13.39 -22.22 -14.18
C LEU A 2 -14.02 -22.07 -12.80
N GLN A 3 -14.10 -23.18 -12.09
CA GLN A 3 -13.95 -23.16 -10.66
C GLN A 3 -12.48 -23.47 -10.38
N ALA A 4 -11.86 -22.58 -9.63
CA ALA A 4 -10.90 -22.94 -8.60
C ALA A 4 -11.03 -21.85 -7.54
N ASN A 5 -11.89 -22.14 -6.56
CA ASN A 5 -11.81 -21.59 -5.23
C ASN A 5 -10.61 -22.26 -4.55
N ASP A 6 -9.79 -21.49 -3.84
CA ASP A 6 -9.01 -22.00 -2.71
C ASP A 6 -8.85 -20.86 -1.69
N GLY A 7 -9.18 -21.18 -0.42
CA GLY A 7 -9.53 -20.31 0.71
C GLY A 7 -8.72 -19.03 0.92
N ASN A 8 -9.28 -17.97 1.48
CA ASN A 8 -9.90 -17.96 2.81
C ASN A 8 -10.90 -16.79 2.92
N VAL A 9 -12.20 -17.09 2.73
CA VAL A 9 -13.34 -16.14 2.72
C VAL A 9 -14.39 -16.54 3.76
N ASP A 10 -14.15 -17.63 4.51
CA ASP A 10 -15.14 -18.22 5.44
C ASP A 10 -15.44 -17.34 6.66
N ASP A 11 -14.68 -16.28 6.91
CA ASP A 11 -14.91 -15.33 8.00
C ASP A 11 -15.90 -14.20 7.64
N PHE A 12 -16.11 -13.93 6.34
CA PHE A 12 -17.04 -12.87 5.91
C PHE A 12 -18.44 -13.42 5.67
N LEU A 13 -18.56 -14.64 5.14
CA LEU A 13 -19.85 -15.28 4.89
C LEU A 13 -20.57 -15.69 6.18
N SER A 14 -19.84 -16.05 7.23
CA SER A 14 -20.39 -16.28 8.58
C SER A 14 -20.92 -15.00 9.24
N LEU A 15 -20.40 -13.84 8.86
CA LEU A 15 -20.86 -12.52 9.31
C LEU A 15 -22.13 -12.06 8.58
N VAL A 16 -22.28 -12.50 7.33
CA VAL A 16 -23.45 -12.20 6.47
C VAL A 16 -24.61 -13.16 6.73
N GLU A 17 -24.33 -14.44 7.00
CA GLU A 17 -25.39 -15.43 7.32
C GLU A 17 -26.04 -15.20 8.69
N ASN A 18 -25.33 -14.57 9.64
CA ASN A 18 -25.86 -14.19 10.96
C ASN A 18 -26.37 -12.72 11.00
N TRP A 19 -26.46 -12.06 9.84
CA TRP A 19 -26.95 -10.70 9.76
C TRP A 19 -28.48 -10.68 9.85
N ASN A 20 -29.02 -10.15 10.96
CA ASN A 20 -30.45 -9.95 11.16
C ASN A 20 -30.83 -8.50 10.78
N PRO A 21 -31.45 -8.25 9.62
CA PRO A 21 -31.72 -6.89 9.14
C PRO A 21 -32.96 -6.25 9.80
N ASP A 22 -33.85 -7.02 10.45
CA ASP A 22 -35.02 -6.49 11.15
C ASP A 22 -34.71 -6.02 12.59
N GLY A 23 -33.49 -6.27 13.08
CA GLY A 23 -33.02 -5.79 14.39
C GLY A 23 -32.55 -4.34 14.42
N ILE A 24 -32.52 -3.65 13.28
CA ILE A 24 -31.96 -2.29 13.15
C ILE A 24 -32.96 -1.22 13.58
N GLU A 25 -34.27 -1.50 13.62
CA GLU A 25 -35.25 -0.52 14.12
C GLU A 25 -35.18 -0.29 15.65
N ALA A 26 -34.55 -1.19 16.42
CA ALA A 26 -34.27 -0.96 17.83
C ALA A 26 -32.96 -0.19 18.09
N PHE A 27 -32.12 0.00 17.05
CA PHE A 27 -30.77 0.55 17.19
C PHE A 27 -30.68 2.05 16.91
N MET A 28 -31.77 2.67 16.45
CA MET A 28 -31.77 4.08 16.07
C MET A 28 -32.60 4.89 17.07
N PHE A 29 -31.86 5.46 18.04
CA PHE A 29 -32.25 6.44 19.07
C PHE A 29 -33.14 5.93 20.22
N PRO A 30 -32.57 5.27 21.26
CA PRO A 30 -33.22 5.28 22.56
C PRO A 30 -33.25 6.72 23.10
N ASP A 31 -34.39 7.13 23.67
CA ASP A 31 -34.69 8.49 24.19
C ASP A 31 -33.71 8.95 25.31
N ARG A 32 -32.80 8.07 25.71
CA ARG A 32 -31.63 8.35 26.55
C ARG A 32 -30.54 7.33 26.23
N ALA A 33 -29.40 7.78 25.69
CA ALA A 33 -28.22 6.92 25.54
C ALA A 33 -27.73 6.47 26.94
N PRO A 34 -27.50 5.17 27.19
CA PRO A 34 -26.94 4.70 28.45
C PRO A 34 -25.52 5.23 28.63
N SER A 35 -25.12 5.44 29.89
CA SER A 35 -23.80 5.99 30.23
C SER A 35 -22.69 5.04 29.77
N VAL A 36 -21.50 5.57 29.50
CA VAL A 36 -20.29 4.76 29.25
C VAL A 36 -20.06 3.73 30.37
N ASP A 37 -20.48 4.04 31.60
CA ASP A 37 -20.42 3.13 32.75
C ASP A 37 -21.31 1.87 32.61
N ASP A 38 -22.42 1.98 31.89
CA ASP A 38 -23.36 0.86 31.69
C ASP A 38 -22.80 -0.15 30.68
N TYR A 39 -22.14 0.35 29.63
CA TYR A 39 -21.42 -0.49 28.67
C TYR A 39 -20.25 -1.26 29.31
N VAL A 40 -19.52 -0.62 30.23
CA VAL A 40 -18.39 -1.26 30.92
C VAL A 40 -18.86 -2.36 31.88
N ARG A 41 -20.04 -2.20 32.51
CA ARG A 41 -20.63 -3.21 33.40
C ARG A 41 -21.13 -4.44 32.66
N GLU A 42 -21.75 -4.26 31.49
CA GLU A 42 -22.31 -5.36 30.69
C GLU A 42 -21.23 -6.20 30.00
N ALA A 43 -20.14 -5.56 29.54
CA ALA A 43 -18.96 -6.26 29.04
C ALA A 43 -18.24 -7.09 30.14
N SER A 44 -18.34 -6.66 31.40
CA SER A 44 -17.72 -7.34 32.54
C SER A 44 -18.50 -8.59 33.00
N ALA A 45 -19.82 -8.63 32.76
CA ALA A 45 -20.69 -9.74 33.17
C ALA A 45 -20.61 -10.96 32.22
N THR A 46 -20.21 -10.75 30.96
CA THR A 46 -20.29 -11.78 29.90
C THR A 46 -18.98 -12.56 29.69
N SER A 47 -17.89 -12.17 30.37
CA SER A 47 -16.58 -12.84 30.28
C SER A 47 -16.42 -13.95 31.32
N LYS A 48 -17.20 -15.03 31.19
CA LYS A 48 -16.86 -16.33 31.79
C LYS A 48 -16.66 -17.35 30.67
N GLY A 49 -15.40 -17.47 30.22
CA GLY A 49 -14.92 -18.65 29.49
C GLY A 49 -14.46 -18.40 28.05
N LYS A 50 -13.24 -17.87 27.88
CA LYS A 50 -12.32 -18.28 26.80
C LYS A 50 -10.90 -17.80 27.13
N ALA A 51 -9.93 -18.59 26.70
CA ALA A 51 -8.53 -18.62 27.14
C ALA A 51 -7.89 -17.26 27.43
N ALA A 52 -7.17 -17.19 28.57
CA ALA A 52 -6.43 -16.03 29.02
C ALA A 52 -5.36 -15.62 27.99
N ASN A 53 -5.66 -14.57 27.23
CA ASN A 53 -4.64 -13.77 26.59
C ASN A 53 -3.83 -13.08 27.71
N GLN A 54 -2.57 -13.44 27.90
CA GLN A 54 -1.76 -12.89 28.99
C GLN A 54 -1.76 -11.35 28.89
N PRO A 55 -2.08 -10.61 29.97
CA PRO A 55 -2.23 -9.15 29.94
C PRO A 55 -0.97 -8.41 29.47
N GLY A 56 0.20 -9.05 29.54
CA GLY A 56 1.47 -8.51 29.02
C GLY A 56 1.59 -8.48 27.50
N ASP A 57 0.88 -9.34 26.75
CA ASP A 57 1.10 -9.50 25.31
C ASP A 57 0.35 -8.45 24.49
N SER A 58 -0.87 -8.10 24.90
CA SER A 58 -1.61 -6.95 24.34
C SER A 58 -0.95 -5.61 24.70
N ALA A 59 -0.39 -5.46 25.91
CA ALA A 59 0.32 -4.26 26.31
C ALA A 59 1.61 -4.07 25.50
N ARG A 60 2.38 -5.14 25.28
CA ARG A 60 3.57 -5.12 24.42
C ARG A 60 3.25 -4.83 22.96
N LYS A 61 2.20 -5.43 22.39
CA LYS A 61 1.76 -5.11 21.03
C LYS A 61 1.38 -3.65 20.87
N LYS A 62 0.65 -3.08 21.84
CA LYS A 62 0.32 -1.65 21.85
C LYS A 62 1.57 -0.78 21.90
N GLN A 63 2.51 -1.12 22.79
CA GLN A 63 3.76 -0.37 22.93
C GLN A 63 4.60 -0.43 21.65
N ASN A 64 4.75 -1.60 21.03
CA ASN A 64 5.49 -1.73 19.77
C ASN A 64 4.89 -0.90 18.64
N VAL A 65 3.55 -0.84 18.53
CA VAL A 65 2.88 0.01 17.53
C VAL A 65 3.12 1.49 17.83
N LEU A 66 3.10 1.89 19.10
CA LEU A 66 3.39 3.27 19.51
C LEU A 66 4.84 3.65 19.21
N ASP A 67 5.80 2.77 19.49
CA ASP A 67 7.23 2.98 19.24
C ASP A 67 7.53 3.02 17.72
N GLU A 68 6.83 2.21 16.91
CA GLU A 68 6.90 2.28 15.44
C GLU A 68 6.34 3.61 14.90
N ILE A 69 5.21 4.06 15.45
CA ILE A 69 4.62 5.35 15.10
C ILE A 69 5.55 6.48 15.52
N GLU A 70 6.14 6.45 16.71
CA GLU A 70 7.09 7.46 17.20
C GLU A 70 8.36 7.53 16.33
N ARG A 71 8.89 6.39 15.88
CA ARG A 71 10.07 6.36 15.01
C ARG A 71 9.82 6.96 13.63
N ASP A 72 8.64 6.71 13.07
CA ASP A 72 8.40 6.98 11.64
C ASP A 72 7.60 8.27 11.38
N TRP A 73 6.97 8.87 12.40
CA TRP A 73 6.09 10.02 12.27
C TRP A 73 6.70 11.32 12.82
N THR A 74 6.53 12.41 12.08
CA THR A 74 6.89 13.75 12.57
C THR A 74 5.79 14.33 13.47
N PRO A 75 6.12 15.26 14.40
CA PRO A 75 5.12 15.95 15.21
C PRO A 75 4.06 16.72 14.41
N GLN A 76 4.35 17.11 13.16
CA GLN A 76 3.35 17.72 12.29
C GLN A 76 2.37 16.69 11.74
N GLU A 77 2.85 15.52 11.31
CA GLU A 77 2.02 14.43 10.81
C GLU A 77 1.06 13.89 11.90
N MET A 78 1.52 13.84 13.17
CA MET A 78 0.64 13.52 14.31
C MET A 78 -0.44 14.59 14.54
N ARG A 79 -0.11 15.87 14.40
CA ARG A 79 -1.07 16.97 14.55
C ARG A 79 -2.12 16.95 13.43
N ASP A 80 -1.70 16.68 12.20
CA ASP A 80 -2.61 16.56 11.06
C ASP A 80 -3.57 15.37 11.25
N LEU A 81 -3.12 14.27 11.88
CA LEU A 81 -3.96 13.10 12.21
C LEU A 81 -5.01 13.49 13.23
N GLY A 82 -4.58 14.12 14.32
CA GLY A 82 -5.47 14.65 15.34
C GLY A 82 -6.54 15.56 14.73
N ALA A 83 -6.15 16.50 13.86
CA ALA A 83 -7.09 17.40 13.18
C ALA A 83 -8.07 16.67 12.26
N SER A 84 -7.71 15.52 11.72
CA SER A 84 -8.57 14.72 10.85
C SER A 84 -9.52 13.83 11.63
N LEU A 85 -9.07 13.26 12.74
CA LEU A 85 -9.91 12.53 13.69
C LEU A 85 -10.95 13.46 14.33
N MET A 86 -10.54 14.68 14.72
CA MET A 86 -11.47 15.68 15.25
C MET A 86 -12.55 16.04 14.24
N ARG A 87 -12.19 16.30 12.98
CA ARG A 87 -13.19 16.57 11.91
C ARG A 87 -14.14 15.39 11.67
N LEU A 88 -13.64 14.17 11.82
CA LEU A 88 -14.46 12.96 11.69
C LEU A 88 -15.44 12.83 12.87
N ALA A 89 -14.98 13.12 14.09
CA ALA A 89 -15.84 13.20 15.27
C ALA A 89 -16.92 14.29 15.13
N ASP A 90 -16.53 15.50 14.71
CA ASP A 90 -17.47 16.60 14.45
C ASP A 90 -18.51 16.23 13.37
N ALA A 91 -18.09 15.49 12.33
CA ALA A 91 -18.98 15.01 11.27
C ALA A 91 -19.92 13.88 11.73
N LEU A 92 -19.50 13.06 12.69
CA LEU A 92 -20.36 12.05 13.31
C LEU A 92 -21.46 12.73 14.15
N ASP A 93 -21.10 13.78 14.88
CA ASP A 93 -22.05 14.55 15.70
C ASP A 93 -23.07 15.33 14.84
N GLN A 94 -22.71 15.74 13.62
CA GLN A 94 -23.53 16.61 12.76
C GLN A 94 -24.30 15.88 11.65
N ASN A 95 -24.85 14.70 11.95
CA ASN A 95 -25.60 13.86 11.01
C ASN A 95 -24.70 13.35 9.87
N TRP A 96 -23.99 12.27 10.17
CA TRP A 96 -23.02 11.57 9.32
C TRP A 96 -23.27 11.74 7.80
N ASN A 97 -22.37 12.47 7.14
CA ASN A 97 -22.37 12.62 5.68
C ASN A 97 -21.03 12.10 5.10
N PRO A 98 -20.99 10.86 4.57
CA PRO A 98 -19.77 10.27 4.03
C PRO A 98 -19.25 11.00 2.77
N GLY A 99 -20.07 11.81 2.10
CA GLY A 99 -19.65 12.66 0.98
C GLY A 99 -18.91 13.93 1.41
N ALA A 100 -19.15 14.42 2.62
CA ALA A 100 -18.43 15.56 3.22
C ALA A 100 -17.06 15.13 3.79
N LEU A 101 -16.88 13.84 4.04
CA LEU A 101 -15.62 13.21 4.45
C LEU A 101 -14.67 13.02 3.26
N GLN A 102 -14.34 14.10 2.57
CA GLN A 102 -13.10 14.15 1.79
C GLN A 102 -11.96 14.10 2.80
N SER A 103 -11.38 12.92 3.02
CA SER A 103 -10.20 12.76 3.88
C SER A 103 -9.10 13.68 3.37
N SER A 104 -8.92 14.83 4.02
CA SER A 104 -7.75 15.69 3.82
C SER A 104 -6.52 15.10 4.52
N PHE A 105 -6.68 13.94 5.18
CA PHE A 105 -5.62 13.27 5.89
C PHE A 105 -4.77 12.44 4.94
N HIS A 106 -3.61 12.96 4.60
CA HIS A 106 -2.55 12.22 3.93
C HIS A 106 -1.84 11.33 4.97
N TRP A 107 -2.44 10.19 5.26
CA TRP A 107 -1.79 9.12 6.03
C TRP A 107 -0.35 8.91 5.51
N PRO A 108 0.66 8.64 6.36
CA PRO A 108 1.99 8.22 5.93
C PRO A 108 1.87 6.93 5.11
N SER A 109 1.59 7.09 3.82
CA SER A 109 1.45 5.96 2.92
C SER A 109 2.83 5.34 2.81
N ALA A 110 2.90 4.01 2.69
CA ALA A 110 4.17 3.34 2.41
C ALA A 110 4.92 3.99 1.23
N ALA A 111 4.20 4.61 0.28
CA ALA A 111 4.80 5.37 -0.82
C ALA A 111 5.61 6.59 -0.33
N ARG A 112 5.11 7.34 0.66
CA ARG A 112 5.79 8.51 1.24
C ARG A 112 7.06 8.12 2.01
N GLN A 113 7.04 6.96 2.68
CA GLN A 113 8.24 6.42 3.35
C GLN A 113 9.32 6.05 2.32
N ILE A 114 8.92 5.37 1.23
CA ILE A 114 9.84 5.08 0.12
C ILE A 114 10.32 6.38 -0.55
N GLU A 115 9.46 7.38 -0.74
CA GLU A 115 9.80 8.69 -1.31
C GLU A 115 10.89 9.41 -0.51
N ARG A 116 10.79 9.41 0.83
CA ARG A 116 11.82 10.00 1.71
C ARG A 116 13.20 9.39 1.46
N ASN A 117 13.26 8.10 1.18
CA ASN A 117 14.50 7.36 0.96
C ASN A 117 14.78 7.08 -0.54
N ALA A 118 14.03 7.69 -1.46
CA ALA A 118 14.04 7.30 -2.86
C ALA A 118 15.42 7.45 -3.51
N ILE A 119 16.16 8.50 -3.14
CA ILE A 119 17.53 8.74 -3.65
C ILE A 119 18.47 7.62 -3.22
N GLU A 120 18.40 7.17 -1.96
CA GLU A 120 19.25 6.09 -1.45
C GLU A 120 18.89 4.75 -2.10
N LEU A 121 17.59 4.44 -2.17
CA LEU A 121 17.09 3.22 -2.81
C LEU A 121 17.41 3.21 -4.31
N ALA A 122 17.39 4.36 -4.99
CA ALA A 122 17.80 4.47 -6.39
C ALA A 122 19.30 4.23 -6.60
N LYS A 123 20.16 4.59 -5.64
CA LYS A 123 21.58 4.20 -5.65
C LYS A 123 21.72 2.68 -5.60
N LYS A 124 20.98 2.00 -4.71
CA LYS A 124 20.93 0.53 -4.65
C LYS A 124 20.44 -0.07 -5.96
N ALA A 125 19.35 0.43 -6.53
CA ALA A 125 18.84 0.00 -7.84
C ALA A 125 19.90 0.13 -8.94
N THR A 126 20.65 1.24 -8.95
CA THR A 126 21.74 1.48 -9.90
C THR A 126 22.88 0.47 -9.74
N LEU A 127 23.24 0.12 -8.50
CA LEU A 127 24.25 -0.92 -8.21
C LEU A 127 23.80 -2.29 -8.70
N ILE A 128 22.54 -2.67 -8.45
CA ILE A 128 21.96 -3.93 -8.93
C ILE A 128 22.02 -3.99 -10.46
N LYS A 129 21.56 -2.94 -11.15
CA LYS A 129 21.64 -2.86 -12.62
C LYS A 129 23.07 -2.99 -13.15
N ARG A 130 24.05 -2.34 -12.50
CA ARG A 130 25.46 -2.46 -12.87
C ARG A 130 25.95 -3.90 -12.70
N GLN A 131 25.57 -4.57 -11.61
CA GLN A 131 25.91 -5.97 -11.38
C GLN A 131 25.31 -6.88 -12.45
N LEU A 132 24.03 -6.69 -12.81
CA LEU A 132 23.38 -7.43 -13.89
C LEU A 132 24.11 -7.24 -15.23
N ASN A 133 24.45 -6.00 -15.59
CA ASN A 133 25.21 -5.72 -16.80
C ASN A 133 26.62 -6.30 -16.79
N MET A 134 27.28 -6.38 -15.63
CA MET A 134 28.57 -7.04 -15.50
C MET A 134 28.46 -8.55 -15.71
N ARG A 135 27.42 -9.20 -15.17
CA ARG A 135 27.20 -10.65 -15.37
C ARG A 135 27.05 -10.99 -16.85
N LYS A 136 26.34 -10.17 -17.63
CA LYS A 136 26.17 -10.36 -19.08
C LYS A 136 27.49 -10.37 -19.87
N LYS A 137 28.54 -9.70 -19.38
CA LYS A 137 29.85 -9.70 -20.05
C LYS A 137 30.56 -11.05 -19.97
N TYR A 138 30.26 -11.83 -18.94
CA TYR A 138 30.98 -13.06 -18.62
C TYR A 138 30.10 -14.32 -18.72
N LEU A 139 28.79 -14.16 -18.84
CA LEU A 139 27.81 -15.25 -18.84
C LEU A 139 26.82 -15.10 -20.01
N PRO A 140 26.32 -16.21 -20.59
CA PRO A 140 25.36 -16.17 -21.69
C PRO A 140 24.05 -15.46 -21.31
N GLU A 141 23.57 -14.61 -22.21
CA GLU A 141 22.42 -13.70 -22.01
C GLU A 141 21.13 -14.45 -21.63
N ALA A 142 20.89 -15.63 -22.20
CA ALA A 142 19.67 -16.40 -21.99
C ALA A 142 19.43 -16.91 -20.55
N MET A 143 20.45 -16.88 -19.68
CA MET A 143 20.33 -17.41 -18.30
C MET A 143 20.09 -16.34 -17.22
N LEU A 144 20.17 -15.05 -17.56
CA LEU A 144 20.32 -13.99 -16.55
C LEU A 144 19.33 -12.82 -16.65
N VAL A 145 18.47 -12.79 -17.67
CA VAL A 145 17.59 -11.65 -17.90
C VAL A 145 16.27 -11.85 -17.17
N GLU A 146 15.94 -10.91 -16.29
CA GLU A 146 14.61 -10.74 -15.72
C GLU A 146 14.03 -9.41 -16.23
N PRO A 147 13.38 -9.38 -17.42
CA PRO A 147 13.05 -8.14 -18.12
C PRO A 147 12.15 -7.21 -17.28
N THR A 148 11.17 -7.81 -16.61
CA THR A 148 10.24 -7.11 -15.72
C THR A 148 10.99 -6.38 -14.60
N TRP A 149 11.95 -7.03 -13.95
CA TRP A 149 12.70 -6.43 -12.85
C TRP A 149 13.62 -5.32 -13.34
N ASN A 150 14.27 -5.50 -14.49
CA ASN A 150 15.10 -4.45 -15.11
C ASN A 150 14.29 -3.17 -15.41
N MET A 151 13.08 -3.32 -15.95
CA MET A 151 12.17 -2.20 -16.19
C MET A 151 11.78 -1.50 -14.89
N LEU A 152 11.43 -2.26 -13.84
CA LEU A 152 11.05 -1.70 -12.55
C LEU A 152 12.20 -0.93 -11.89
N LEU A 153 13.44 -1.45 -11.98
CA LEU A 153 14.63 -0.76 -11.49
C LEU A 153 14.92 0.53 -12.27
N GLU A 154 14.77 0.51 -13.60
CA GLU A 154 14.91 1.72 -14.43
C GLU A 154 13.87 2.78 -14.04
N LEU A 155 12.59 2.40 -13.97
CA LEU A 155 11.52 3.32 -13.60
C LEU A 155 11.69 3.86 -12.17
N PHE A 156 12.23 3.06 -11.25
CA PHE A 156 12.50 3.53 -9.88
C PHE A 156 13.63 4.56 -9.83
N CYS A 157 14.72 4.35 -10.58
CA CYS A 157 15.79 5.36 -10.71
C CYS A 157 15.24 6.69 -11.26
N GLN A 158 14.35 6.62 -12.23
CA GLN A 158 13.76 7.80 -12.89
C GLN A 158 12.76 8.49 -12.00
N PHE A 159 11.94 7.72 -11.28
CA PHE A 159 11.05 8.21 -10.22
C PHE A 159 11.82 9.00 -9.15
N ALA A 160 12.95 8.48 -8.66
CA ALA A 160 13.76 9.19 -7.67
C ALA A 160 14.36 10.51 -8.22
N GLY A 161 14.51 10.62 -9.54
CA GLY A 161 14.89 11.85 -10.24
C GLY A 161 13.72 12.75 -10.64
N GLY A 162 12.47 12.38 -10.33
CA GLY A 162 11.27 13.12 -10.75
C GLY A 162 10.95 13.03 -12.24
N ALA A 163 11.47 12.03 -12.94
CA ALA A 163 11.34 11.83 -14.37
C ALA A 163 10.48 10.61 -14.72
N SER A 164 9.88 10.66 -15.92
CA SER A 164 9.19 9.53 -16.54
C SER A 164 9.99 9.03 -17.76
N VAL A 165 9.74 7.79 -18.17
CA VAL A 165 10.53 7.10 -19.22
C VAL A 165 9.65 6.88 -20.44
N SER A 166 10.17 7.12 -21.64
CA SER A 166 9.42 6.74 -22.85
C SER A 166 9.27 5.22 -22.94
N THR A 167 8.14 4.72 -23.44
CA THR A 167 7.91 3.28 -23.62
C THR A 167 9.00 2.63 -24.48
N LYS A 168 9.55 3.37 -25.45
CA LYS A 168 10.68 2.93 -26.28
C LYS A 168 11.96 2.79 -25.46
N SER A 169 12.31 3.79 -24.66
CA SER A 169 13.47 3.75 -23.75
C SER A 169 13.33 2.63 -22.71
N LEU A 170 12.12 2.41 -22.19
CA LEU A 170 11.84 1.33 -21.25
C LEU A 170 12.02 -0.05 -21.89
N SER A 171 11.65 -0.20 -23.17
CA SER A 171 11.86 -1.44 -23.92
C SER A 171 13.34 -1.75 -24.14
N ILE A 172 14.19 -0.73 -24.30
CA ILE A 172 15.65 -0.90 -24.32
C ILE A 172 16.15 -1.35 -22.94
N ALA A 173 15.65 -0.76 -21.86
CA ALA A 173 16.03 -1.13 -20.49
C ALA A 173 15.64 -2.56 -20.11
N ALA A 174 14.60 -3.11 -20.75
CA ALA A 174 14.14 -4.49 -20.56
C ALA A 174 15.18 -5.55 -20.91
N ASP A 175 16.08 -5.23 -21.86
CA ASP A 175 17.09 -6.15 -22.36
C ASP A 175 16.50 -7.42 -23.00
N CYS A 176 15.45 -7.26 -23.80
CA CYS A 176 14.82 -8.33 -24.57
C CYS A 176 14.25 -7.81 -25.89
N PRO A 177 13.84 -8.68 -26.84
CA PRO A 177 13.24 -8.25 -28.10
C PRO A 177 12.03 -7.33 -27.86
N GLU A 178 11.84 -6.33 -28.73
CA GLU A 178 10.83 -5.27 -28.54
C GLU A 178 9.41 -5.80 -28.31
N SER A 179 8.96 -6.79 -29.10
CA SER A 179 7.66 -7.41 -28.92
C SER A 179 7.49 -8.14 -27.59
N THR A 180 8.60 -8.62 -27.00
CA THR A 180 8.64 -9.24 -25.67
C THR A 180 8.58 -8.17 -24.59
N ALA A 181 9.35 -7.09 -24.74
CA ALA A 181 9.32 -5.95 -23.83
C ALA A 181 7.90 -5.35 -23.73
N LEU A 182 7.22 -5.14 -24.86
CA LEU A 182 5.86 -4.62 -24.86
C LEU A 182 4.88 -5.50 -24.08
N ARG A 183 4.97 -6.83 -24.21
CA ARG A 183 4.16 -7.77 -23.40
C ARG A 183 4.41 -7.64 -21.91
N HIS A 184 5.67 -7.46 -21.49
CA HIS A 184 6.00 -7.22 -20.08
C HIS A 184 5.45 -5.88 -19.59
N ILE A 185 5.52 -4.84 -20.40
CA ILE A 185 4.95 -3.52 -20.09
C ILE A 185 3.43 -3.62 -19.93
N ASP A 186 2.75 -4.28 -20.86
CA ASP A 186 1.30 -4.50 -20.77
C ASP A 186 0.95 -5.28 -19.49
N ARG A 187 1.71 -6.33 -19.17
CA ARG A 187 1.49 -7.11 -17.95
C ARG A 187 1.71 -6.28 -16.68
N LEU A 188 2.76 -5.46 -16.63
CA LEU A 188 3.05 -4.56 -15.51
C LEU A 188 1.95 -3.51 -15.30
N GLU A 189 1.35 -3.03 -16.39
CA GLU A 189 0.23 -2.09 -16.37
C GLU A 189 -1.05 -2.77 -15.90
N GLU A 190 -1.34 -3.99 -16.38
CA GLU A 190 -2.48 -4.81 -15.92
C GLU A 190 -2.47 -5.06 -14.41
N VAL A 191 -1.31 -5.39 -13.82
CA VAL A 191 -1.21 -5.56 -12.35
C VAL A 191 -1.11 -4.24 -11.58
N GLY A 192 -1.15 -3.10 -12.29
CA GLY A 192 -1.17 -1.76 -11.73
C GLY A 192 0.14 -1.32 -11.09
N LEU A 193 1.29 -1.87 -11.50
CA LEU A 193 2.61 -1.46 -11.02
C LEU A 193 3.14 -0.23 -11.77
N ILE A 194 2.75 -0.08 -13.02
CA ILE A 194 3.09 1.07 -13.87
C ILE A 194 1.83 1.69 -14.47
N ARG A 195 1.96 2.91 -14.99
CA ARG A 195 0.94 3.52 -15.85
C ARG A 195 1.60 4.18 -17.06
N ARG A 196 0.91 4.17 -18.20
CA ARG A 196 1.31 4.90 -19.42
C ARG A 196 0.46 6.15 -19.64
N PHE A 197 1.08 7.20 -20.17
CA PHE A 197 0.39 8.43 -20.55
C PHE A 197 1.11 9.12 -21.73
N ARG A 198 0.39 9.95 -22.49
CA ARG A 198 0.98 10.71 -23.59
C ARG A 198 1.77 11.91 -23.06
N SER A 199 2.95 12.16 -23.64
CA SER A 199 3.73 13.35 -23.27
C SER A 199 2.98 14.63 -23.64
N LYS A 200 3.02 15.61 -22.74
CA LYS A 200 2.46 16.95 -23.00
C LYS A 200 3.28 17.73 -24.04
N ALA A 201 4.57 17.43 -24.17
CA ALA A 201 5.46 18.09 -25.12
C ALA A 201 5.34 17.49 -26.54
N ASP A 202 5.10 16.17 -26.63
CA ASP A 202 4.88 15.47 -27.90
C ASP A 202 3.91 14.30 -27.71
N GLY A 203 2.67 14.44 -28.20
CA GLY A 203 1.63 13.41 -28.07
C GLY A 203 1.94 12.09 -28.80
N ARG A 204 2.94 12.06 -29.68
CA ARG A 204 3.42 10.82 -30.30
C ARG A 204 4.19 9.94 -29.32
N VAL A 205 4.80 10.56 -28.32
CA VAL A 205 5.58 9.87 -27.28
C VAL A 205 4.66 9.39 -26.18
N THR A 206 4.72 8.08 -25.91
CA THR A 206 4.11 7.49 -24.72
C THR A 206 5.17 7.41 -23.62
N LEU A 207 4.88 8.03 -22.49
CA LEU A 207 5.68 7.98 -21.28
C LEU A 207 5.11 6.92 -20.33
N THR A 208 5.96 6.42 -19.45
CA THR A 208 5.69 5.34 -18.52
C THR A 208 6.35 5.67 -17.19
N GLU A 209 5.62 5.44 -16.10
CA GLU A 209 6.10 5.67 -14.74
C GLU A 209 5.50 4.67 -13.75
N LEU A 210 6.11 4.55 -12.57
CA LEU A 210 5.58 3.71 -11.50
C LEU A 210 4.30 4.32 -10.93
N THR A 211 3.33 3.47 -10.62
CA THR A 211 2.21 3.85 -9.76
C THR A 211 2.67 3.89 -8.29
N LYS A 212 1.81 4.39 -7.39
CA LYS A 212 2.04 4.29 -5.93
C LYS A 212 2.29 2.84 -5.49
N LYS A 213 1.57 1.88 -6.08
CA LYS A 213 1.75 0.45 -5.81
C LYS A 213 3.13 -0.04 -6.27
N GLY A 214 3.56 0.39 -7.46
CA GLY A 214 4.89 0.10 -8.00
C GLY A 214 6.02 0.67 -7.14
N ILE A 215 5.92 1.94 -6.74
CA ILE A 215 6.89 2.61 -5.86
C ILE A 215 7.05 1.83 -4.55
N VAL A 216 5.95 1.49 -3.90
CA VAL A 216 5.97 0.71 -2.64
C VAL A 216 6.56 -0.67 -2.85
N GLY A 217 6.15 -1.38 -3.92
CA GLY A 217 6.62 -2.74 -4.21
C GLY A 217 8.13 -2.79 -4.43
N VAL A 218 8.63 -1.97 -5.34
CA VAL A 218 10.08 -1.92 -5.66
C VAL A 218 10.87 -1.39 -4.47
N GLY A 219 10.39 -0.32 -3.82
CA GLY A 219 11.06 0.26 -2.65
C GLY A 219 11.25 -0.76 -1.52
N ARG A 220 10.22 -1.53 -1.20
CA ARG A 220 10.28 -2.61 -0.19
C ARG A 220 11.28 -3.70 -0.53
N VAL A 221 11.44 -4.04 -1.81
CA VAL A 221 12.45 -5.00 -2.25
C VAL A 221 13.84 -4.40 -2.05
N LEU A 222 14.06 -3.15 -2.46
CA LEU A 222 15.34 -2.45 -2.32
C LEU A 222 15.75 -2.18 -0.86
N GLU A 223 14.79 -2.01 0.05
CA GLU A 223 15.05 -1.94 1.49
C GLU A 223 15.60 -3.24 2.05
N ARG A 224 15.09 -4.39 1.59
CA ARG A 224 15.45 -5.73 2.08
C ARG A 224 16.72 -6.29 1.43
N ILE A 225 17.04 -5.85 0.23
CA ILE A 225 18.28 -6.26 -0.44
C ILE A 225 19.46 -5.59 0.26
N SER A 226 20.31 -6.42 0.87
CA SER A 226 21.64 -6.03 1.32
C SER A 226 22.59 -6.12 0.13
N ILE A 227 23.33 -5.05 -0.14
CA ILE A 227 24.36 -4.94 -1.19
C ILE A 227 25.71 -4.77 -0.51
#